data_AF-A0AA41L649-F1
#
_entry.id   AF-A0AA41L649-F1
#
_cell.length_a   1.000
_cell.length_b   1.000
_cell.length_c   1.000
_cell.angle_alpha   90.00
_cell.angle_beta   90.00
_cell.angle_gamma   90.00
#
_symmetry.space_group_name_H-M   'P 1'
#
loop_
_entity.id
_entity.type
_entity.pdbx_description
1 polymer ?
#
loop_
_entity_poly.entity_id
_entity_poly.type
_entity_poly.pdbx_seq_one_letter_code
_entity_poly.pdbx_strand_id
1 'polypeptide(L)' 'MRGEKRTHVGTACAAHWLGRKQQTLRSWACLEDGPIRPIRINGRLAWPVDAIRRLMGVEGIQ' A
#
# COMPACT_ATOMS: atom_id res chain seq x y z
N MET A 1 -8.12 24.41 0.62
CA MET A 1 -8.08 23.14 -0.14
C MET A 1 -8.14 21.99 0.85
N ARG A 2 -9.25 21.24 0.90
CA ARG A 2 -9.36 20.06 1.79
C ARG A 2 -8.47 18.96 1.20
N GLY A 3 -7.34 18.68 1.84
CA GLY A 3 -6.49 17.55 1.45
C GLY A 3 -7.31 16.27 1.55
N GLU A 4 -7.57 15.61 0.42
CA GLU A 4 -8.14 14.27 0.41
C GLU A 4 -7.26 13.36 1.28
N LYS A 5 -7.72 13.03 2.48
CA LYS A 5 -7.09 12.03 3.35
C LYS A 5 -7.41 10.63 2.84
N ARG A 6 -6.99 10.31 1.61
CA ARG A 6 -7.05 8.91 1.16
C ARG A 6 -6.14 8.10 2.07
N THR A 7 -6.77 7.33 2.95
CA THR A 7 -6.09 6.44 3.90
C THR A 7 -5.51 5.22 3.19
N HIS A 8 -6.05 4.88 2.02
CA HIS A 8 -5.67 3.70 1.25
C HIS A 8 -5.54 4.03 -0.24
N VAL A 9 -4.70 3.25 -0.92
CA VAL A 9 -4.49 3.31 -2.37
C VAL A 9 -4.69 1.94 -3.02
N GLY A 10 -4.99 1.93 -4.32
CA GLY A 10 -5.08 0.68 -5.08
C GLY A 10 -3.71 0.05 -5.32
N THR A 11 -3.71 -1.23 -5.71
CA THR A 11 -2.49 -2.01 -5.98
C THR A 11 -1.55 -1.36 -7.00
N ALA A 12 -2.07 -0.66 -8.02
CA ALA A 12 -1.24 0.04 -9.01
C ALA A 12 -0.38 1.14 -8.37
N CYS A 13 -0.99 1.95 -7.51
CA CYS A 13 -0.33 3.09 -6.88
C CYS A 13 0.66 2.62 -5.82
N ALA A 14 0.28 1.64 -4.99
CA ALA A 14 1.19 1.00 -4.04
C ALA A 14 2.40 0.35 -4.72
N ALA A 15 2.18 -0.35 -5.84
CA ALA A 15 3.25 -0.96 -6.62
C ALA A 15 4.22 0.08 -7.19
N HIS A 16 3.68 1.20 -7.71
CA HIS A 16 4.48 2.32 -8.21
C HIS A 16 5.36 2.94 -7.13
N TRP A 17 4.80 3.23 -5.95
CA TRP A 17 5.55 3.80 -4.83
C TRP A 17 6.63 2.87 -4.28
N LEU A 18 6.36 1.58 -4.20
CA LEU A 18 7.32 0.60 -3.69
C LEU A 18 8.36 0.16 -4.73
N GLY A 19 8.25 0.61 -5.99
CA GLY A 19 9.11 0.14 -7.08
C GLY A 19 8.97 -1.36 -7.35
N ARG A 20 7.80 -1.95 -7.11
CA ARG A 20 7.52 -3.38 -7.29
C ARG A 20 6.47 -3.62 -8.37
N LYS A 21 6.38 -4.85 -8.89
CA LYS A 21 5.30 -5.24 -9.81
C LYS A 21 4.00 -5.45 -9.04
N GLN A 22 2.87 -5.12 -9.66
CA GLN A 22 1.53 -5.34 -9.07
C GLN A 22 1.28 -6.80 -8.69
N GLN A 23 1.85 -7.77 -9.43
CA GLN A 23 1.71 -9.19 -9.14
C GLN A 23 2.35 -9.57 -7.81
N THR A 24 3.51 -8.98 -7.47
CA THR A 24 4.16 -9.18 -6.17
C THR A 24 3.24 -8.76 -5.03
N LEU A 25 2.58 -7.60 -5.17
CA LEU A 25 1.62 -7.14 -4.16
C LEU A 25 0.39 -8.06 -4.07
N ARG A 26 -0.08 -8.63 -5.18
CA ARG A 26 -1.17 -9.63 -5.14
C ARG A 26 -0.73 -10.92 -4.46
N SER A 27 0.51 -11.36 -4.67
CA SER A 27 1.09 -12.50 -3.97
C SER A 27 1.17 -12.24 -2.46
N TRP A 28 1.61 -11.06 -2.02
CA TRP A 28 1.58 -10.68 -0.60
C TRP A 28 0.16 -10.69 -0.02
N ALA A 29 -0.83 -10.23 -0.79
CA ALA A 29 -2.23 -10.26 -0.38
C ALA A 29 -2.81 -11.68 -0.25
N CYS A 30 -2.29 -12.63 -1.03
CA CYS A 30 -2.78 -14.01 -1.12
C CYS A 30 -2.07 -14.93 -0.14
N LEU A 31 -0.75 -14.79 -0.01
CA LEU A 31 0.10 -15.59 0.87
C LEU A 31 0.09 -15.06 2.31
N GLU A 32 -0.44 -13.85 2.52
CA GLU A 32 -0.38 -13.11 3.79
C GLU A 32 1.05 -12.92 4.34
N ASP A 33 2.02 -13.16 3.47
CA ASP A 33 3.46 -13.14 3.67
C ASP A 33 4.02 -11.96 2.90
N GLY A 34 3.95 -10.79 3.52
CA GLY A 34 4.36 -9.54 2.92
C GLY A 34 4.61 -8.46 3.96
N PRO A 35 5.49 -7.50 3.65
CA PRO A 35 5.87 -6.44 4.57
C PRO A 35 4.73 -5.46 4.85
N ILE A 36 3.70 -5.43 3.99
CA ILE A 36 2.44 -4.72 4.19
C ILE A 36 1.26 -5.63 3.85
N ARG A 37 0.14 -5.41 4.55
CA ARG A 37 -1.11 -6.15 4.34
C ARG A 37 -2.17 -5.23 3.73
N PRO A 38 -2.90 -5.67 2.69
CA PRO A 38 -4.01 -4.92 2.15
C PRO A 38 -5.27 -5.12 2.99
N ILE A 39 -6.12 -4.11 2.98
CA ILE A 39 -7.48 -4.14 3.53
C ILE A 39 -8.43 -4.45 2.38
N ARG A 40 -9.34 -5.42 2.58
CA ARG A 40 -10.34 -5.79 1.58
C ARG A 40 -11.54 -4.87 1.74
N ILE A 41 -11.74 -3.96 0.78
CA ILE A 41 -12.88 -3.04 0.75
C ILE A 41 -13.73 -3.39 -0.46
N ASN A 42 -14.94 -3.92 -0.26
CA ASN A 42 -15.85 -4.32 -1.34
C ASN A 42 -15.17 -5.22 -2.41
N GLY A 43 -14.38 -6.20 -1.98
CA GLY A 43 -13.65 -7.10 -2.87
C GLY A 43 -12.42 -6.49 -3.56
N ARG A 44 -12.06 -5.24 -3.27
CA ARG A 44 -10.86 -4.58 -3.79
C ARG A 44 -9.75 -4.58 -2.74
N LEU A 45 -8.51 -4.74 -3.20
CA LEU A 45 -7.31 -4.63 -2.35
C LEU A 45 -6.97 -3.14 -2.17
N ALA A 46 -7.11 -2.67 -0.93
CA ALA A 46 -6.79 -1.31 -0.52
C ALA A 46 -5.53 -1.33 0.35
N TRP A 47 -4.45 -0.70 -0.12
CA TRP A 47 -3.16 -0.66 0.56
C TRP A 47 -3.03 0.59 1.43
N PRO A 48 -2.78 0.47 2.74
CA PRO A 48 -2.68 1.63 3.63
C PRO A 48 -1.43 2.46 3.31
N VAL A 49 -1.63 3.77 3.17
CA VAL A 49 -0.53 4.71 2.83
C VAL A 49 0.48 4.82 3.98
N ASP A 50 0.01 4.80 5.22
CA ASP A 50 0.86 4.78 6.43
C ASP A 50 1.88 3.64 6.40
N ALA A 51 1.42 2.42 6.11
CA ALA A 51 2.30 1.27 6.07
C ALA A 51 3.29 1.34 4.89
N ILE A 52 2.89 1.90 3.75
CA ILE A 52 3.81 2.15 2.63
C ILE A 52 4.88 3.20 3.01
N ARG A 53 4.49 4.28 3.70
CA ARG A 53 5.42 5.31 4.18
C ARG A 53 6.42 4.76 5.19
N ARG A 54 5.95 3.91 6.11
CA ARG A 54 6.80 3.17 7.06
C ARG A 54 7.79 2.26 6.34
N LEU A 55 7.35 1.51 5.33
CA LEU A 55 8.26 0.66 4.55
C LEU A 55 9.30 1.44 3.74
N MET A 56 8.92 2.58 3.19
CA MET A 56 9.87 3.44 2.48
C MET A 56 10.80 4.23 3.42
N GLY A 57 10.62 4.15 4.74
CA GLY A 57 11.44 4.89 5.70
C GLY A 57 11.22 6.41 5.68
N VAL A 58 10.13 6.89 5.06
CA VAL A 58 9.85 8.34 4.91
C VAL A 58 9.32 8.97 6.20
N GLU A 59 9.12 8.18 7.25
CA GLU A 59 8.64 8.63 8.57
C GLU A 59 9.78 9.27 9.41
N GLY A 60 11.03 9.26 8.91
CA GLY A 60 12.22 9.77 9.61
C GLY A 60 12.83 11.05 9.04
N ILE A 61 12.17 11.72 8.08
CA ILE A 61 12.66 12.95 7.47
C ILE A 61 11.66 14.06 7.76
N GLN A 62 11.75 14.64 8.96
CA GLN A 62 11.08 15.90 9.29
C GLN A 62 12.08 16.86 9.93
#